data_AF-A0ABD1RE17-F1
#
_entry.id   AF-A0ABD1RE17-F1
#
_cell.length_a   1.000
_cell.length_b   1.000
_cell.length_c   1.000
_cell.angle_alpha   90.00
_cell.angle_beta   90.00
_cell.angle_gamma   90.00
#
_symmetry.space_group_name_H-M   'P 1'
#
loop_
_entity.id
_entity.type
_entity.pdbx_description
1 polymer ?
#
loop_
_entity_poly.entity_id
_entity_poly.type
_entity_poly.pdbx_seq_one_letter_code
_entity_poly.pdbx_strand_id
1 'polypeptide(L)'
;MKRKTDIGLMQVIQEKEKTPRDYLARFNRATLEIKDLQMSPVVTTIINGTQTRSFKMSLSKNPPESMQELLRKGDKYIDTDEAQRVTKSLHEGRESETYKRKSLEN
;
A
#
# COMPACT_ATOMS: atom_id res chain seq x y z
N MET A 1 27.59 11.87 -0.43
CA MET A 1 26.15 11.52 -0.49
C MET A 1 26.02 10.30 -1.41
N LYS A 2 25.56 9.14 -0.90
CA LYS A 2 25.33 7.96 -1.75
C LYS A 2 24.10 8.22 -2.60
N ARG A 3 24.21 8.19 -3.94
CA ARG A 3 23.04 8.23 -4.82
C ARG A 3 22.32 6.88 -4.71
N LYS A 4 21.01 6.87 -4.47
CA LYS A 4 20.23 5.65 -4.67
C LYS A 4 20.11 5.40 -6.17
N THR A 5 20.29 4.14 -6.54
CA THR A 5 20.08 3.63 -7.90
C THR A 5 18.73 2.92 -7.95
N ASP A 6 18.30 2.50 -9.14
CA ASP A 6 17.08 1.71 -9.34
C ASP A 6 17.06 0.44 -8.47
N ILE A 7 18.22 -0.10 -8.11
CA ILE A 7 18.38 -1.23 -7.17
C ILE A 7 17.84 -0.86 -5.77
N GLY A 8 18.04 0.37 -5.32
CA GLY A 8 17.55 0.85 -4.03
C GLY A 8 16.03 0.98 -3.98
N LEU A 9 15.37 1.21 -5.11
CA LEU A 9 13.91 1.18 -5.21
C LEU A 9 13.37 -0.25 -5.06
N MET A 10 14.02 -1.24 -5.70
CA MET A 10 13.61 -2.65 -5.64
C MET A 10 13.67 -3.24 -4.22
N GLN A 11 14.47 -2.66 -3.33
CA GLN A 11 14.54 -3.04 -1.93
C GLN A 11 13.38 -2.48 -1.08
N VAL A 12 12.62 -1.51 -1.61
CA VAL A 12 11.44 -0.99 -0.92
C VAL A 12 10.28 -1.94 -1.16
N ILE A 13 10.02 -2.80 -0.18
CA ILE A 13 8.90 -3.73 -0.18
C ILE A 13 7.92 -3.40 0.96
N GLN A 14 6.66 -3.74 0.73
CA GLN A 14 5.62 -3.68 1.74
C GLN A 14 5.71 -4.94 2.60
N GLU A 15 5.99 -4.75 3.88
CA GLU A 15 5.91 -5.81 4.88
C GLU A 15 4.44 -6.14 5.17
N LYS A 16 4.14 -7.41 5.47
CA LYS A 16 2.76 -7.90 5.70
C LYS A 16 2.00 -7.14 6.79
N GLU A 17 2.72 -6.72 7.83
CA GLU A 17 2.17 -6.02 9.00
C GLU A 17 2.14 -4.49 8.82
N LYS A 18 2.79 -3.94 7.79
CA LYS A 18 2.88 -2.50 7.57
C LYS A 18 1.73 -1.98 6.74
N THR A 19 1.29 -0.76 7.07
CA THR A 19 0.23 -0.10 6.32
C THR A 19 0.70 0.24 4.90
N PRO A 20 -0.22 0.29 3.93
CA PRO A 20 0.07 0.82 2.60
C PRO A 20 0.65 2.23 2.61
N ARG A 21 0.17 3.06 3.53
CA ARG A 21 0.60 4.44 3.74
C ARG A 21 2.10 4.49 4.07
N ASP A 22 2.55 3.68 5.01
CA ASP A 22 3.97 3.59 5.38
C ASP A 22 4.84 3.14 4.21
N TYR A 23 4.37 2.13 3.47
CA TYR A 23 5.09 1.63 2.30
C TYR A 23 5.22 2.71 1.21
N LEU A 24 4.11 3.35 0.83
CA LEU A 24 4.09 4.38 -0.22
C LEU A 24 4.92 5.61 0.17
N ALA A 25 4.94 5.99 1.45
CA ALA A 25 5.80 7.06 1.94
C ALA A 25 7.30 6.73 1.78
N ARG A 26 7.71 5.50 2.12
CA ARG A 26 9.10 5.04 1.91
C ARG A 26 9.46 4.97 0.42
N PHE A 27 8.54 4.47 -0.39
CA PHE A 27 8.71 4.37 -1.84
C PHE A 27 8.89 5.75 -2.46
N ASN A 28 8.00 6.70 -2.14
CA ASN A 28 8.08 8.08 -2.63
C ASN A 28 9.39 8.77 -2.20
N ARG A 29 9.83 8.56 -0.96
CA ARG A 29 11.12 9.11 -0.49
C ARG A 29 12.30 8.53 -1.30
N ALA A 30 12.27 7.23 -1.59
CA ALA A 30 13.31 6.61 -2.41
C ALA A 30 13.31 7.11 -3.86
N THR A 31 12.15 7.42 -4.45
CA THR A 31 12.07 7.99 -5.80
C THR A 31 12.62 9.40 -5.90
N LEU A 32 12.50 10.22 -4.84
CA LEU A 32 13.06 11.58 -4.80
C LEU A 32 14.59 11.61 -4.79
N GLU A 33 15.24 10.50 -4.45
CA GLU A 33 16.71 10.39 -4.43
C GLU A 33 17.30 10.01 -5.81
N ILE A 34 16.46 9.81 -6.83
CA ILE A 34 16.86 9.38 -8.18
C ILE A 34 16.71 10.55 -9.17
N LYS A 35 17.82 10.92 -9.80
CA LYS A 35 17.91 12.10 -10.67
C LYS A 35 17.17 11.95 -12.00
N ASP A 36 17.27 10.78 -12.63
CA ASP A 36 16.76 10.52 -13.99
C ASP A 36 15.65 9.45 -13.96
N LEU A 37 14.68 9.64 -13.06
CA LEU A 37 13.63 8.67 -12.76
C LEU A 37 12.81 8.32 -14.01
N GLN A 38 12.86 7.05 -14.41
CA GLN A 38 12.03 6.52 -15.50
C GLN A 38 10.78 5.84 -14.93
N MET A 39 9.61 6.14 -15.49
CA MET A 39 8.34 5.62 -14.98
C MET A 39 8.22 4.10 -15.09
N SER A 40 8.73 3.49 -16.16
CA SER A 40 8.63 2.04 -16.35
C SER A 40 9.27 1.23 -15.20
N PRO A 41 10.55 1.46 -14.83
CA PRO A 41 11.15 0.86 -13.63
C PRO A 41 10.39 1.15 -12.33
N VAL A 42 9.87 2.36 -12.16
CA VAL A 42 9.07 2.73 -10.98
C VAL A 42 7.81 1.87 -10.87
N VAL A 43 7.06 1.75 -11.97
CA VAL A 43 5.81 0.97 -12.03
C VAL A 43 6.09 -0.51 -11.76
N THR A 44 7.13 -1.08 -12.38
CA THR A 44 7.54 -2.47 -12.11
C THR A 44 7.90 -2.67 -10.64
N THR A 45 8.65 -1.73 -10.06
CA THR A 45 9.09 -1.82 -8.66
C THR A 45 7.90 -1.77 -7.72
N ILE A 46 6.96 -0.83 -7.89
CA ILE A 46 5.81 -0.72 -6.98
C ILE A 46 4.86 -1.92 -7.08
N ILE A 47 4.66 -2.49 -8.28
CA ILE A 47 3.86 -3.71 -8.48
C ILE A 47 4.48 -4.90 -7.74
N ASN A 48 5.80 -5.05 -7.82
CA ASN A 48 6.53 -6.12 -7.15
C ASN A 48 6.64 -5.89 -5.63
N GLY A 49 6.79 -4.64 -5.21
CA GLY A 49 7.02 -4.26 -3.81
C GLY A 49 5.76 -4.22 -2.96
N THR A 50 4.58 -3.91 -3.52
CA THR A 50 3.33 -3.92 -2.73
C THR A 50 2.86 -5.36 -2.44
N GLN A 51 2.12 -5.57 -1.34
CA GLN A 51 1.47 -6.86 -1.06
C GLN A 51 0.04 -6.93 -1.60
N THR A 52 -0.52 -5.80 -2.00
CA THR A 52 -1.97 -5.71 -2.19
C THR A 52 -2.39 -6.04 -3.61
N ARG A 53 -3.06 -7.18 -3.77
CA ARG A 53 -3.47 -7.72 -5.06
C ARG A 53 -4.31 -6.75 -5.89
N SER A 54 -5.30 -6.08 -5.29
CA SER A 54 -6.16 -5.12 -6.00
C SER A 54 -5.37 -3.93 -6.55
N PHE A 55 -4.39 -3.45 -5.79
CA PHE A 55 -3.51 -2.36 -6.22
C PHE A 55 -2.59 -2.81 -7.36
N LYS A 56 -1.97 -4.00 -7.24
CA LYS A 56 -1.18 -4.61 -8.35
C LYS A 56 -1.98 -4.68 -9.64
N MET A 57 -3.19 -5.23 -9.57
CA MET A 57 -4.06 -5.38 -10.74
C MET A 57 -4.44 -4.03 -11.34
N SER A 58 -4.68 -3.01 -10.51
CA SER A 58 -4.99 -1.65 -10.98
C SER A 58 -3.81 -1.03 -11.73
N LEU A 59 -2.61 -1.18 -11.21
CA LEU A 59 -1.37 -0.69 -11.82
C LEU A 59 -1.02 -1.45 -13.10
N SER A 60 -1.24 -2.77 -13.16
CA SER A 60 -0.99 -3.55 -14.38
C SER A 60 -2.01 -3.23 -15.48
N LYS A 61 -3.29 -3.04 -15.13
CA LYS A 61 -4.36 -2.77 -16.10
C LYS A 61 -4.30 -1.35 -16.67
N ASN A 62 -3.95 -0.39 -15.84
CA ASN A 62 -3.82 1.01 -16.24
C ASN A 62 -2.56 1.59 -15.58
N PRO A 63 -1.38 1.34 -16.19
CA PRO A 63 -0.10 1.78 -15.64
C PRO A 63 -0.02 3.31 -15.62
N PRO A 64 0.45 3.91 -14.52
CA PRO A 64 0.55 5.36 -14.44
C PRO A 64 1.70 5.86 -15.32
N GLU A 65 1.46 6.96 -16.03
CA GLU A 65 2.44 7.59 -16.93
C GLU A 65 3.26 8.68 -16.23
N SER A 66 2.89 9.04 -15.00
CA SER A 66 3.59 10.04 -14.19
C SER A 66 3.57 9.70 -12.69
N MET A 67 4.49 10.28 -11.94
CA MET A 67 4.49 10.18 -10.47
C MET A 67 3.21 10.75 -9.86
N GLN A 68 2.64 11.80 -10.44
CA GLN A 68 1.38 12.39 -9.96
C GLN A 68 0.21 11.40 -10.08
N GLU A 69 0.11 10.69 -11.20
CA GLU A 69 -0.93 9.69 -11.38
C GLU A 69 -0.72 8.49 -10.44
N LEU A 70 0.54 8.07 -10.26
CA LEU A 70 0.88 7.00 -9.33
C LEU A 70 0.48 7.35 -7.89
N LEU A 71 0.79 8.57 -7.43
CA LEU A 71 0.41 9.05 -6.10
C LEU A 71 -1.11 9.08 -5.93
N ARG A 72 -1.86 9.60 -6.91
CA ARG A 72 -3.32 9.62 -6.88
C ARG A 72 -3.93 8.21 -6.77
N LYS A 73 -3.37 7.23 -7.48
CA LYS A 73 -3.79 5.82 -7.36
C LYS A 73 -3.43 5.26 -5.99
N GLY A 74 -2.27 5.63 -5.45
CA GLY A 74 -1.82 5.28 -4.10
C GLY A 74 -2.74 5.80 -3.00
N ASP A 75 -3.15 7.07 -3.06
CA ASP A 75 -4.05 7.68 -2.07
C ASP A 75 -5.41 6.98 -2.06
N LYS A 76 -6.01 6.78 -3.24
CA LYS A 76 -7.28 6.03 -3.35
C LYS A 76 -7.16 4.62 -2.78
N TYR A 77 -6.00 3.99 -2.95
CA TYR A 77 -5.74 2.68 -2.39
C TYR A 77 -5.66 2.73 -0.86
N ILE A 78 -4.92 3.68 -0.28
CA ILE A 78 -4.85 3.90 1.18
C ILE A 78 -6.25 4.09 1.76
N ASP A 79 -7.07 4.95 1.16
CA ASP A 79 -8.43 5.22 1.64
C ASP A 79 -9.29 3.95 1.66
N THR A 80 -9.17 3.12 0.61
CA THR A 80 -9.91 1.86 0.51
C THR A 80 -9.42 0.84 1.55
N ASP A 81 -8.11 0.73 1.77
CA ASP A 81 -7.51 -0.18 2.75
C ASP A 81 -7.89 0.23 4.19
N GLU A 82 -7.80 1.52 4.50
CA GLU A 82 -8.18 2.07 5.79
C GLU A 82 -9.68 1.87 6.06
N ALA A 83 -10.55 2.11 5.08
CA ALA A 83 -11.98 1.84 5.20
C ALA A 83 -12.28 0.34 5.46
N GLN A 84 -11.61 -0.57 4.74
CA GLN A 84 -11.76 -2.02 4.94
C GLN A 84 -11.28 -2.48 6.32
N ARG A 85 -10.22 -1.88 6.85
CA ARG A 85 -9.73 -2.18 8.20
C ARG A 85 -10.72 -1.73 9.28
N VAL A 86 -11.29 -0.53 9.12
CA VAL A 86 -12.32 -0.02 10.04
C VAL A 86 -13.54 -0.94 10.04
N THR A 87 -14.07 -1.30 8.87
CA THR A 87 -15.25 -2.20 8.80
C THR A 87 -14.97 -3.57 9.41
N LYS A 88 -13.78 -4.13 9.17
CA LYS A 88 -13.35 -5.38 9.78
C LYS A 88 -13.30 -5.28 11.31
N SER A 89 -12.67 -4.24 11.86
CA SER A 89 -12.60 -4.04 13.32
C SER A 89 -13.98 -3.85 13.97
N LEU A 90 -14.92 -3.19 13.27
CA LEU A 90 -16.29 -3.02 13.73
C LEU A 90 -17.05 -4.36 13.74
N HIS A 91 -16.80 -5.22 12.75
CA HIS A 91 -17.41 -6.55 12.70
C HIS A 91 -16.85 -7.46 13.80
N GLU A 92 -15.52 -7.50 13.97
CA GLU A 92 -14.85 -8.27 15.03
C GLU A 92 -15.26 -7.80 16.43
N GLY A 93 -15.42 -6.49 16.64
CA GLY A 93 -15.94 -5.92 17.89
C GLY A 93 -17.40 -6.32 18.17
N ARG A 94 -18.25 -6.36 17.14
CA ARG A 94 -19.64 -6.82 17.28
C ARG A 94 -19.74 -8.32 17.56
N GLU A 95 -18.91 -9.14 16.93
CA GLU A 95 -18.88 -10.59 17.19
C GLU A 95 -18.40 -10.91 18.61
N SER A 96 -17.38 -10.20 19.10
CA SER A 96 -16.88 -10.37 20.47
C SER A 96 -17.87 -9.86 21.54
N GLU A 97 -18.63 -8.79 21.27
CA GLU A 97 -19.73 -8.38 22.16
C GLU A 97 -20.92 -9.35 22.15
N THR A 98 -21.31 -9.88 20.98
CA THR A 98 -22.42 -10.83 20.87
C THR A 98 -22.09 -12.18 21.52
N TYR A 99 -20.84 -12.64 21.43
CA TYR A 99 -20.37 -13.82 22.17
C TYR A 99 -20.41 -13.59 23.69
N LYS A 100 -19.96 -12.41 24.18
CA LYS A 100 -20.04 -12.08 25.61
C LYS A 100 -21.47 -12.02 26.14
N ARG A 101 -22.41 -11.41 25.40
CA ARG A 101 -23.82 -11.33 25.83
C ARG A 101 -24.47 -12.71 25.96
N LYS A 102 -24.27 -13.61 24.99
CA LYS A 102 -24.80 -14.99 25.03
C LYS A 102 -24.19 -15.85 26.14
N SER A 103 -22.97 -15.53 26.58
CA SER A 103 -22.28 -16.25 27.66
C SER A 103 -22.74 -15.83 29.06
N LEU A 104 -23.41 -14.68 29.19
CA LEU A 104 -23.97 -14.16 30.44
C LEU A 104 -25.44 -14.57 30.65
N GLU A 105 -26.08 -15.12 29.62
CA GLU A 105 -27.49 -15.56 29.63
C GLU A 105 -27.65 -17.09 29.80
N ASN A 106 -26.56 -17.83 30.07
CA ASN A 106 -26.58 -19.26 30.42
C ASN A 106 -26.18 -19.49 31.88
#